data_AF-A0A6Q8PH14-F1
#
_entry.id   AF-A0A6Q8PH14-F1
#
_cell.length_a   1.000
_cell.length_b   1.000
_cell.length_c   1.000
_cell.angle_alpha   90.00
_cell.angle_beta   90.00
_cell.angle_gamma   90.00
#
_symmetry.space_group_name_H-M   'P 1'
#
loop_
_entity.id
_entity.type
_entity.pdbx_description
1 polymer ?
#
loop_
_entity_poly.entity_id
_entity_poly.type
_entity_poly.pdbx_seq_one_letter_code
_entity_poly.pdbx_strand_id
1 'polypeptide(L)'
;MPHKIGFVVVSSSGHEDGFSARELMIHAPTVSGWRSPRFCQFPQEIVLQMVERCRIRKLQLLAHQYMISSKIEFYISESLPEYFAPYQAERFRRLGYVSLCDNEKTGCKARELKSVYVDAVGQFLKLIFHQNHVNKYNIYNQVALVAINIIGDPADFSDESNTASREKLIDHYLGHNSEDPALEGTYARKSDYISPLDDLAFDMYQDPEVAQIIRKLDERKREAVQKERYDYAKKLKQAIADLQKVGERLGRYEVEKRCAVEKEDYDLAKEKKQQMEQYRAEVYEQLELHSLLDAELMRRPFDLPLQPLARSGSPCHQKPMPSLPQLEERGTENQFAEPFLQEKPSSYSLTISPQHSAVDPLLPATDPHPKINVGRVPALR
;
A
#
# COMPACT_ATOMS: atom_id res chain seq x y z
N MET A 1 8.37 -7.66 -20.21
CA MET A 1 7.25 -6.71 -20.38
C MET A 1 7.05 -6.06 -19.03
N PRO A 2 7.06 -4.72 -18.96
CA PRO A 2 6.99 -4.01 -17.70
C PRO A 2 5.66 -4.30 -17.00
N HIS A 3 5.76 -4.77 -15.76
CA HIS A 3 4.62 -5.14 -14.93
C HIS A 3 4.81 -4.56 -13.53
N LYS A 4 3.76 -4.63 -12.70
CA LYS A 4 3.80 -4.13 -11.32
C LYS A 4 4.77 -4.97 -10.48
N ILE A 5 5.82 -4.33 -9.98
CA ILE A 5 6.82 -4.95 -9.10
C ILE A 5 6.39 -4.81 -7.64
N GLY A 6 6.30 -5.94 -6.94
CA GLY A 6 6.06 -5.96 -5.50
C GLY A 6 7.24 -5.41 -4.70
N PHE A 7 6.99 -4.83 -3.53
CA PHE A 7 8.05 -4.35 -2.63
C PHE A 7 7.65 -4.46 -1.17
N VAL A 8 8.65 -4.42 -0.29
CA VAL A 8 8.50 -4.27 1.17
C VAL A 8 9.19 -2.99 1.64
N VAL A 9 8.68 -2.39 2.71
CA VAL A 9 9.34 -1.23 3.33
C VAL A 9 10.41 -1.71 4.31
N VAL A 10 11.66 -1.31 4.06
CA VAL A 10 12.81 -1.66 4.91
C VAL A 10 12.96 -0.65 6.05
N SER A 11 12.90 0.63 5.74
CA SER A 11 13.05 1.71 6.72
C SER A 11 12.27 2.97 6.31
N SER A 12 12.02 3.82 7.30
CA SER A 12 11.51 5.19 7.11
C SER A 12 12.02 6.09 8.24
N SER A 13 12.15 7.40 7.99
CA SER A 13 12.59 8.40 8.99
C SER A 13 11.63 8.60 10.17
N GLY A 14 10.39 8.11 10.07
CA GLY A 14 9.37 8.21 11.09
C GLY A 14 7.97 8.17 10.47
N HIS A 15 6.94 8.17 11.31
CA HIS A 15 5.55 8.37 10.89
C HIS A 15 4.69 8.99 11.99
N GLU A 16 3.52 9.50 11.61
CA GLU A 16 2.42 9.76 12.54
C GLU A 16 1.69 8.45 12.90
N ASP A 17 1.13 8.36 14.12
CA ASP A 17 0.39 7.19 14.59
C ASP A 17 -0.76 6.84 13.64
N GLY A 18 -0.81 5.58 13.20
CA GLY A 18 -1.81 5.11 12.22
C GLY A 18 -1.53 5.50 10.76
N PHE A 19 -0.32 5.99 10.44
CA PHE A 19 0.08 6.34 9.06
C PHE A 19 1.46 5.76 8.70
N SER A 20 1.65 4.47 9.01
CA SER A 20 2.94 3.80 8.84
C SER A 20 3.33 3.64 7.38
N ALA A 21 4.63 3.71 7.09
CA ALA A 21 5.14 3.49 5.73
C ALA A 21 4.73 2.13 5.15
N ARG A 22 4.47 1.13 6.00
CA ARG A 22 3.95 -0.19 5.61
C ARG A 22 2.63 -0.14 4.83
N GLU A 23 1.80 0.89 5.01
CA GLU A 23 0.56 1.05 4.24
C GLU A 23 0.82 1.23 2.75
N LEU A 24 1.98 1.75 2.35
CA LEU A 24 2.36 1.90 0.94
C LEU A 24 2.41 0.56 0.18
N MET A 25 2.54 -0.56 0.88
CA MET A 25 2.56 -1.91 0.30
C MET A 25 1.17 -2.38 -0.15
N ILE A 26 0.10 -1.70 0.30
CA ILE A 26 -1.29 -2.05 0.01
C ILE A 26 -1.87 -0.94 -0.87
N HIS A 27 -2.51 -1.31 -1.97
CA HIS A 27 -3.28 -0.38 -2.80
C HIS A 27 -4.75 -0.78 -2.71
N ALA A 28 -5.58 0.13 -2.19
CA ALA A 28 -7.02 -0.01 -2.10
C ALA A 28 -7.67 1.37 -1.92
N PRO A 29 -8.98 1.55 -2.20
CA PRO A 29 -9.70 2.80 -1.95
C PRO A 29 -9.62 3.32 -0.50
N THR A 30 -9.33 2.42 0.45
CA THR A 30 -9.31 2.71 1.89
C THR A 30 -7.94 2.80 2.56
N VAL A 31 -6.83 2.80 1.80
CA VAL A 31 -5.52 3.09 2.42
C VAL A 31 -5.36 4.57 2.74
N SER A 32 -4.71 4.86 3.86
CA SER A 32 -4.33 6.22 4.26
C SER A 32 -2.94 6.57 3.74
N GLY A 33 -2.05 5.58 3.70
CA GLY A 33 -0.67 5.69 3.27
C GLY A 33 0.23 6.25 4.36
N TRP A 34 1.45 6.61 3.96
CA TRP A 34 2.45 7.17 4.86
C TRP A 34 2.23 8.65 5.13
N ARG A 35 2.42 9.07 6.39
CA ARG A 35 2.58 10.48 6.79
C ARG A 35 3.79 10.61 7.70
N SER A 36 4.63 11.62 7.45
CA SER A 36 5.76 11.96 8.33
C SER A 36 5.28 12.36 9.73
N PRO A 37 6.15 12.32 10.76
CA PRO A 37 5.84 12.89 12.07
C PRO A 37 5.45 14.37 11.97
N ARG A 38 4.60 14.84 12.89
CA ARG A 38 4.27 16.27 13.02
C ARG A 38 5.53 17.06 13.35
N PHE A 39 5.70 18.21 12.70
CA PHE A 39 6.88 19.08 12.82
C PHE A 39 8.22 18.36 12.54
N CYS A 40 8.23 17.39 11.62
CA CYS A 40 9.44 16.66 11.25
C CYS A 40 10.52 17.57 10.66
N GLN A 41 11.79 17.24 10.93
CA GLN A 41 12.93 17.87 10.25
C GLN A 41 13.06 17.31 8.83
N PHE A 42 13.41 18.17 7.87
CA PHE A 42 13.61 17.76 6.48
C PHE A 42 15.10 17.52 6.18
N PRO A 43 15.43 16.57 5.29
CA PRO A 43 14.50 15.71 4.55
C PRO A 43 13.98 14.52 5.37
N GLN A 44 12.84 13.98 4.95
CA GLN A 44 12.32 12.69 5.40
C GLN A 44 12.68 11.60 4.37
N GLU A 45 12.78 10.34 4.77
CA GLU A 45 13.19 9.25 3.88
C GLU A 45 12.36 7.97 4.04
N ILE A 46 12.25 7.20 2.97
CA ILE A 46 11.70 5.84 2.93
C ILE A 46 12.60 4.99 2.04
N VAL A 47 12.92 3.77 2.48
CA VAL A 47 13.64 2.78 1.69
C VAL A 47 12.74 1.58 1.43
N LEU A 48 12.52 1.29 0.15
CA LEU A 48 11.76 0.15 -0.36
C LEU A 48 12.72 -0.91 -0.89
N GLN A 49 12.46 -2.18 -0.60
CA GLN A 49 13.10 -3.32 -1.22
C GLN A 49 12.12 -3.98 -2.18
N MET A 50 12.46 -4.05 -3.45
CA MET A 50 11.71 -4.77 -4.47
C MET A 50 11.88 -6.28 -4.25
N VAL A 51 10.82 -7.05 -4.48
CA VAL A 51 10.81 -8.51 -4.22
C VAL A 51 11.85 -9.26 -5.03
N GLU A 52 12.20 -8.72 -6.19
CA GLU A 52 13.26 -9.18 -7.08
C GLU A 52 14.13 -8.00 -7.54
N ARG A 53 15.31 -8.28 -8.08
CA ARG A 53 16.13 -7.29 -8.79
C ARG A 53 15.43 -6.97 -10.12
N CYS A 54 15.12 -5.71 -10.37
CA CYS A 54 14.37 -5.31 -11.56
C CYS A 54 14.97 -4.06 -12.21
N ARG A 55 14.68 -3.89 -13.50
CA ARG A 55 14.86 -2.66 -14.26
C ARG A 55 13.57 -1.86 -14.13
N ILE A 56 13.58 -0.86 -13.25
CA ILE A 56 12.48 0.10 -13.13
C ILE A 56 12.35 0.81 -14.48
N ARG A 57 11.11 0.95 -14.97
CA ARG A 57 10.72 1.70 -16.17
C ARG A 57 9.85 2.91 -15.84
N LYS A 58 8.95 2.77 -14.86
CA LYS A 58 8.01 3.81 -14.44
C LYS A 58 7.74 3.72 -12.94
N LEU A 59 7.83 4.86 -12.26
CA LEU A 59 7.33 5.07 -10.90
C LEU A 59 6.02 5.85 -10.97
N GLN A 60 5.06 5.54 -10.09
CA GLN A 60 3.84 6.31 -9.93
C GLN A 60 3.66 6.68 -8.47
N LEU A 61 3.56 7.98 -8.18
CA LEU A 61 3.41 8.52 -6.83
C LEU A 61 2.02 9.12 -6.68
N LEU A 62 1.24 8.67 -5.69
CA LEU A 62 -0.03 9.30 -5.33
C LEU A 62 0.18 10.18 -4.10
N ALA A 63 0.36 11.48 -4.30
CA ALA A 63 0.57 12.44 -3.22
C ALA A 63 -0.75 12.74 -2.47
N HIS A 64 -0.63 13.02 -1.16
CA HIS A 64 -1.78 13.46 -0.35
C HIS A 64 -2.25 14.85 -0.78
N GLN A 65 -3.56 15.16 -0.68
CA GLN A 65 -4.13 16.36 -1.29
C GLN A 65 -3.61 17.72 -0.73
N TYR A 66 -3.01 17.75 0.46
CA TYR A 66 -2.43 18.97 1.06
C TYR A 66 -1.11 18.77 1.84
N MET A 67 -0.62 17.54 2.00
CA MET A 67 0.66 17.24 2.67
C MET A 67 1.73 16.92 1.61
N ILE A 68 1.83 17.80 0.60
CA ILE A 68 2.61 17.54 -0.62
C ILE A 68 4.06 17.98 -0.41
N SER A 69 5.01 17.08 -0.64
CA SER A 69 6.44 17.44 -0.67
C SER A 69 6.79 18.23 -1.93
N SER A 70 7.49 19.36 -1.76
CA SER A 70 7.91 20.23 -2.88
C SER A 70 8.88 19.56 -3.87
N LYS A 71 9.65 18.58 -3.38
CA LYS A 71 10.63 17.82 -4.16
C LYS A 71 10.82 16.43 -3.54
N ILE A 72 10.70 15.39 -4.37
CA ILE A 72 11.05 14.01 -4.01
C ILE A 72 12.27 13.61 -4.85
N GLU A 73 13.36 13.19 -4.20
CA GLU A 73 14.53 12.63 -4.88
C GLU A 73 14.51 11.09 -4.83
N PHE A 74 15.06 10.46 -5.86
CA PHE A 74 15.10 9.00 -6.00
C PHE A 74 16.54 8.51 -6.10
N TYR A 75 16.83 7.40 -5.42
CA TYR A 75 18.12 6.72 -5.45
C TYR A 75 17.90 5.20 -5.57
N ILE A 76 18.76 4.53 -6.33
CA ILE A 76 18.74 3.07 -6.51
C ILE A 76 19.98 2.42 -5.88
N SER A 77 19.84 1.20 -5.35
CA SER A 77 20.96 0.34 -4.98
C SER A 77 20.69 -1.13 -5.32
N GLU A 78 21.75 -1.91 -5.49
CA GLU A 78 21.67 -3.37 -5.61
C GLU A 78 21.70 -4.08 -4.24
N SER A 79 22.25 -3.44 -3.19
CA SER A 79 22.39 -4.06 -1.86
C SER A 79 22.13 -3.06 -0.73
N LEU A 80 21.65 -3.55 0.42
CA LEU A 80 21.55 -2.73 1.62
C LEU A 80 22.94 -2.38 2.18
N PRO A 81 23.07 -1.25 2.90
CA PRO A 81 24.24 -1.00 3.73
C PRO A 81 24.34 -2.05 4.84
N GLU A 82 25.16 -3.07 4.64
CA GLU A 82 25.63 -3.93 5.73
C GLU A 82 26.31 -3.07 6.80
N TYR A 83 25.99 -3.35 8.06
CA TYR A 83 26.37 -2.56 9.24
C TYR A 83 27.90 -2.42 9.46
N PHE A 84 28.71 -3.16 8.70
CA PHE A 84 30.17 -3.24 8.82
C PHE A 84 30.95 -2.62 7.65
N ALA A 85 30.29 -2.00 6.66
CA ALA A 85 30.98 -1.40 5.52
C ALA A 85 31.35 0.08 5.76
N PRO A 86 32.63 0.50 5.66
CA PRO A 86 33.08 1.85 6.00
C PRO A 86 32.66 2.97 5.03
N TYR A 87 31.94 2.66 3.94
CA TYR A 87 31.55 3.62 2.89
C TYR A 87 30.02 3.60 2.66
N GLN A 88 29.26 4.21 3.56
CA GLN A 88 27.79 4.27 3.46
C GLN A 88 27.27 5.15 2.30
N ALA A 89 28.05 6.15 1.87
CA ALA A 89 27.62 7.15 0.89
C ALA A 89 27.58 6.64 -0.57
N GLU A 90 28.32 5.58 -0.92
CA GLU A 90 28.52 5.16 -2.32
C GLU A 90 27.53 4.08 -2.79
N ARG A 91 26.75 3.46 -1.90
CA ARG A 91 25.82 2.36 -2.26
C ARG A 91 24.57 2.82 -3.03
N PHE A 92 24.12 4.07 -2.87
CA PHE A 92 22.88 4.57 -3.48
C PHE A 92 23.15 5.54 -4.63
N ARG A 93 22.97 5.08 -5.88
CA ARG A 93 23.09 5.91 -7.08
C ARG A 93 21.86 6.81 -7.23
N ARG A 94 22.06 8.13 -7.20
CA ARG A 94 21.00 9.13 -7.43
C ARG A 94 20.45 9.01 -8.86
N LEU A 95 19.14 8.83 -8.99
CA LEU A 95 18.44 8.76 -10.28
C LEU A 95 17.96 10.14 -10.75
N GLY A 96 17.65 11.03 -9.81
CA GLY A 96 17.14 12.37 -10.08
C GLY A 96 16.12 12.81 -9.04
N TYR A 97 15.27 13.76 -9.39
CA TYR A 97 14.19 14.25 -8.55
C TYR A 97 12.96 14.63 -9.37
N VAL A 98 11.83 14.74 -8.69
CA VAL A 98 10.58 15.29 -9.23
C VAL A 98 10.01 16.33 -8.29
N SER A 99 9.43 17.39 -8.84
CA SER A 99 8.60 18.33 -8.10
C SER A 99 7.12 18.04 -8.33
N LEU A 100 6.35 18.13 -7.25
CA LEU A 100 4.90 18.01 -7.20
C LEU A 100 4.27 19.41 -7.13
N CYS A 101 3.00 19.53 -7.49
CA CYS A 101 2.26 20.78 -7.46
C CYS A 101 1.82 21.13 -6.03
N ASP A 102 1.67 22.42 -5.73
CA ASP A 102 1.06 22.91 -4.47
C ASP A 102 -0.40 22.49 -4.30
N ASN A 103 -1.08 22.14 -5.40
CA ASN A 103 -2.49 21.79 -5.50
C ASN A 103 -3.47 22.92 -5.11
N GLU A 104 -3.02 24.18 -5.09
CA GLU A 104 -3.87 25.34 -4.81
C GLU A 104 -5.02 25.47 -5.81
N LYS A 105 -4.76 25.14 -7.09
CA LYS A 105 -5.74 25.19 -8.19
C LYS A 105 -6.98 24.31 -7.97
N THR A 106 -6.91 23.27 -7.13
CA THR A 106 -8.07 22.42 -6.77
C THR A 106 -8.65 22.79 -5.39
N GLY A 107 -8.13 23.83 -4.74
CA GLY A 107 -8.41 24.15 -3.35
C GLY A 107 -7.86 23.11 -2.37
N CYS A 108 -6.76 22.43 -2.73
CA CYS A 108 -6.14 21.35 -1.95
C CYS A 108 -7.06 20.13 -1.71
N LYS A 109 -7.95 19.82 -2.67
CA LYS A 109 -8.97 18.75 -2.56
C LYS A 109 -8.64 17.49 -3.36
N ALA A 110 -7.98 17.63 -4.50
CA ALA A 110 -7.60 16.48 -5.34
C ALA A 110 -6.28 15.85 -4.85
N ARG A 111 -6.08 14.55 -5.09
CA ARG A 111 -4.75 13.92 -4.95
C ARG A 111 -3.99 14.05 -6.27
N GLU A 112 -2.68 14.30 -6.23
CA GLU A 112 -1.83 14.31 -7.45
C GLU A 112 -1.27 12.92 -7.71
N LEU A 113 -1.54 12.35 -8.89
CA LEU A 113 -0.89 11.14 -9.39
C LEU A 113 0.25 11.52 -10.34
N LYS A 114 1.49 11.44 -9.86
CA LYS A 114 2.69 11.75 -10.65
C LYS A 114 3.32 10.48 -11.21
N SER A 115 3.33 10.33 -12.53
CA SER A 115 4.14 9.31 -13.20
C SER A 115 5.53 9.86 -13.54
N VAL A 116 6.58 9.10 -13.24
CA VAL A 116 7.98 9.41 -13.55
C VAL A 116 8.58 8.23 -14.30
N TYR A 117 9.09 8.46 -15.50
CA TYR A 117 9.85 7.45 -16.24
C TYR A 117 11.29 7.47 -15.77
N VAL A 118 11.82 6.29 -15.49
CA VAL A 118 13.16 6.04 -14.95
C VAL A 118 13.67 4.79 -15.64
N ASP A 119 14.93 4.74 -16.04
CA ASP A 119 15.54 3.51 -16.59
C ASP A 119 16.73 3.12 -15.71
N ALA A 120 16.49 2.27 -14.71
CA ALA A 120 17.48 1.94 -13.70
C ALA A 120 17.29 0.54 -13.13
N VAL A 121 18.39 -0.21 -13.01
CA VAL A 121 18.43 -1.54 -12.41
C VAL A 121 18.80 -1.44 -10.93
N GLY A 122 18.14 -2.25 -10.09
CA GLY A 122 18.54 -2.48 -8.70
C GLY A 122 17.53 -3.32 -7.93
N GLN A 123 17.71 -3.43 -6.62
CA GLN A 123 16.78 -4.09 -5.70
C GLN A 123 16.21 -3.13 -4.64
N PHE A 124 16.88 -2.02 -4.35
CA PHE A 124 16.46 -1.05 -3.32
C PHE A 124 16.21 0.32 -3.92
N LEU A 125 15.02 0.88 -3.69
CA LEU A 125 14.62 2.23 -4.07
C LEU A 125 14.49 3.09 -2.81
N LYS A 126 15.33 4.12 -2.70
CA LYS A 126 15.24 5.13 -1.64
C LYS A 126 14.58 6.40 -2.17
N LEU A 127 13.58 6.88 -1.43
CA LEU A 127 12.88 8.14 -1.66
C LEU A 127 13.29 9.14 -0.57
N ILE A 128 13.59 10.37 -0.98
CA ILE A 128 13.94 11.49 -0.07
C ILE A 128 12.94 12.63 -0.30
N PHE A 129 12.13 12.93 0.70
CA PHE A 129 11.07 13.94 0.68
C PHE A 129 11.58 15.23 1.33
N HIS A 130 11.57 16.32 0.56
CA HIS A 130 11.90 17.66 1.05
C HIS A 130 10.67 18.37 1.63
N GLN A 131 10.86 19.60 2.12
CA GLN A 131 9.83 20.44 2.73
C GLN A 131 8.49 20.42 2.00
N ASN A 132 7.40 20.46 2.74
CA ASN A 132 6.06 20.52 2.16
C ASN A 132 5.79 21.87 1.48
N HIS A 133 4.83 21.87 0.55
CA HIS A 133 4.16 23.10 0.12
C HIS A 133 3.34 23.69 1.28
N VAL A 134 3.48 24.99 1.52
CA VAL A 134 2.80 25.69 2.62
C VAL A 134 1.34 25.91 2.26
N ASN A 135 0.42 25.51 3.13
CA ASN A 135 -1.01 25.75 2.95
C ASN A 135 -1.73 25.70 4.31
N LYS A 136 -2.96 26.24 4.35
CA LYS A 136 -3.77 26.36 5.57
C LYS A 136 -4.26 25.04 6.18
N TYR A 137 -4.12 23.90 5.48
CA TYR A 137 -4.55 22.59 5.97
C TYR A 137 -3.41 21.79 6.60
N ASN A 138 -2.16 22.06 6.20
CA ASN A 138 -0.96 21.37 6.70
C ASN A 138 -0.27 22.14 7.85
N ILE A 139 -0.99 22.37 8.94
CA ILE A 139 -0.50 23.15 10.09
C ILE A 139 0.73 22.54 10.81
N TYR A 140 1.01 21.27 10.56
CA TYR A 140 2.10 20.51 11.19
C TYR A 140 3.35 20.37 10.31
N ASN A 141 3.39 20.99 9.12
CA ASN A 141 4.48 20.87 8.15
C ASN A 141 4.87 19.40 7.85
N GLN A 142 3.86 18.55 7.62
CA GLN A 142 4.05 17.14 7.30
C GLN A 142 4.16 16.91 5.78
N VAL A 143 4.80 15.81 5.40
CA VAL A 143 4.74 15.26 4.04
C VAL A 143 4.08 13.88 4.08
N ALA A 144 3.30 13.57 3.05
CA ALA A 144 2.57 12.32 2.98
C ALA A 144 2.47 11.76 1.56
N LEU A 145 2.55 10.44 1.48
CA LEU A 145 2.44 9.66 0.24
C LEU A 145 1.35 8.62 0.47
N VAL A 146 0.29 8.67 -0.34
CA VAL A 146 -0.86 7.75 -0.18
C VAL A 146 -0.51 6.36 -0.70
N ALA A 147 0.14 6.29 -1.87
CA ALA A 147 0.57 5.04 -2.48
C ALA A 147 1.76 5.28 -3.44
N ILE A 148 2.53 4.23 -3.70
CA ILE A 148 3.59 4.21 -4.72
C ILE A 148 3.54 2.91 -5.52
N ASN A 149 3.57 3.04 -6.84
CA ASN A 149 3.68 1.92 -7.75
C ASN A 149 5.06 1.90 -8.42
N ILE A 150 5.66 0.72 -8.50
CA ILE A 150 6.90 0.48 -9.23
C ILE A 150 6.55 -0.45 -10.39
N ILE A 151 6.86 -0.03 -11.61
CA ILE A 151 6.63 -0.82 -12.83
C ILE A 151 7.97 -1.04 -13.53
N GLY A 152 8.29 -2.29 -13.83
CA GLY A 152 9.59 -2.68 -14.36
C GLY A 152 9.61 -4.09 -14.97
N ASP A 153 10.75 -4.44 -15.53
CA ASP A 153 11.06 -5.81 -15.99
C ASP A 153 12.00 -6.49 -14.97
N PRO A 154 11.92 -7.81 -14.73
CA PRO A 154 12.93 -8.53 -13.95
C PRO A 154 14.31 -8.34 -14.59
N ALA A 155 15.36 -8.22 -13.78
CA ALA A 155 16.71 -7.96 -14.25
C ALA A 155 17.69 -9.04 -13.77
N ASP A 156 17.98 -9.99 -14.67
CA ASP A 156 18.96 -11.04 -14.44
C ASP A 156 20.38 -10.46 -14.26
N PHE A 157 21.21 -11.18 -13.50
CA PHE A 157 22.62 -10.82 -13.28
C PHE A 157 23.50 -11.00 -14.53
N SER A 158 22.96 -11.54 -15.64
CA SER A 158 23.68 -11.81 -16.89
C SER A 158 23.83 -10.61 -17.84
N ASP A 159 22.97 -9.60 -17.71
CA ASP A 159 22.67 -8.70 -18.83
C ASP A 159 23.50 -7.40 -18.90
N GLU A 160 24.30 -7.09 -17.87
CA GLU A 160 25.10 -5.85 -17.81
C GLU A 160 26.31 -5.82 -18.77
N SER A 161 26.65 -6.92 -19.47
CA SER A 161 27.84 -6.95 -20.36
C SER A 161 27.63 -7.54 -21.76
N ASN A 162 26.68 -8.45 -21.96
CA ASN A 162 26.63 -9.26 -23.20
C ASN A 162 25.49 -8.95 -24.17
N THR A 163 24.33 -8.44 -23.73
CA THR A 163 23.17 -8.18 -24.62
C THR A 163 23.48 -7.03 -25.59
N ALA A 164 23.75 -5.84 -25.05
CA ALA A 164 24.12 -4.65 -25.83
C ALA A 164 25.38 -4.84 -26.70
N SER A 165 26.26 -5.77 -26.35
CA SER A 165 27.46 -6.12 -27.12
C SER A 165 27.14 -7.08 -28.26
N ARG A 166 26.24 -8.04 -28.03
CA ARG A 166 25.82 -9.05 -29.01
C ARG A 166 24.87 -8.49 -30.05
N GLU A 167 23.95 -7.60 -29.68
CA GLU A 167 23.03 -6.95 -30.61
C GLU A 167 23.80 -6.07 -31.60
N LYS A 168 24.76 -5.26 -31.12
CA LYS A 168 25.69 -4.49 -31.98
C LYS A 168 26.55 -5.37 -32.89
N LEU A 169 26.96 -6.56 -32.43
CA LEU A 169 27.69 -7.53 -33.26
C LEU A 169 26.80 -8.16 -34.34
N ILE A 170 25.52 -8.41 -34.06
CA ILE A 170 24.56 -8.96 -35.03
C ILE A 170 24.30 -7.93 -36.14
N ASP A 171 24.06 -6.67 -35.79
CA ASP A 171 23.86 -5.59 -36.78
C ASP A 171 25.09 -5.39 -37.68
N HIS A 172 26.30 -5.47 -37.09
CA HIS A 172 27.56 -5.37 -37.83
C HIS A 172 27.82 -6.58 -38.75
N TYR A 173 27.39 -7.80 -38.37
CA TYR A 173 27.53 -8.99 -39.23
C TYR A 173 26.47 -9.07 -40.33
N LEU A 174 25.29 -8.48 -40.14
CA LEU A 174 24.22 -8.41 -41.14
C LEU A 174 24.42 -7.29 -42.18
N GLY A 175 25.49 -6.49 -42.08
CA GLY A 175 25.83 -5.47 -43.06
C GLY A 175 24.89 -4.27 -43.08
N HIS A 176 24.25 -3.99 -41.94
CA HIS A 176 23.21 -2.95 -41.85
C HIS A 176 23.81 -1.54 -41.72
N ASN A 177 24.33 -1.01 -42.83
CA ASN A 177 24.68 0.42 -42.97
C ASN A 177 23.40 1.28 -43.03
N SER A 178 22.66 1.37 -41.92
CA SER A 178 21.48 2.23 -41.82
C SER A 178 21.83 3.65 -41.41
N GLU A 179 22.23 4.46 -42.38
CA GLU A 179 22.05 5.93 -42.35
C GLU A 179 20.57 6.32 -42.61
N ASP A 180 19.63 5.44 -42.28
CA ASP A 180 18.18 5.65 -42.44
C ASP A 180 17.46 5.49 -41.08
N PRO A 181 17.16 6.60 -40.38
CA PRO A 181 16.56 6.58 -39.04
C PRO A 181 15.07 6.16 -39.03
N ALA A 182 14.49 5.75 -40.17
CA ALA A 182 13.09 5.38 -40.26
C ALA A 182 12.75 3.97 -39.74
N LEU A 183 13.72 3.04 -39.67
CA LEU A 183 13.45 1.62 -39.39
C LEU A 183 13.73 1.16 -37.94
N GLU A 184 14.56 1.90 -37.20
CA GLU A 184 14.99 1.55 -35.83
C GLU A 184 13.83 1.59 -34.80
N GLY A 185 12.74 2.31 -35.11
CA GLY A 185 11.64 2.60 -34.17
C GLY A 185 10.61 1.48 -33.95
N THR A 186 10.71 0.31 -34.61
CA THR A 186 9.61 -0.67 -34.66
C THR A 186 9.73 -1.85 -33.69
N TYR A 187 10.95 -2.22 -33.29
CA TYR A 187 11.20 -3.44 -32.48
C TYR A 187 11.32 -3.12 -30.99
N ALA A 188 12.15 -2.15 -30.61
CA ALA A 188 12.31 -1.72 -29.21
C ALA A 188 11.01 -1.20 -28.58
N ARG A 189 10.20 -0.47 -29.37
CA ARG A 189 8.97 0.21 -28.90
C ARG A 189 7.84 -0.72 -28.45
N LYS A 190 7.93 -2.03 -28.75
CA LYS A 190 6.99 -3.03 -28.21
C LYS A 190 7.26 -3.39 -26.74
N SER A 191 8.42 -3.01 -26.21
CA SER A 191 8.80 -3.32 -24.83
C SER A 191 8.02 -2.47 -23.79
N ASP A 192 7.61 -1.24 -24.13
CA ASP A 192 7.06 -0.29 -23.15
C ASP A 192 5.54 -0.43 -22.89
N TYR A 193 4.89 -1.49 -23.36
CA TYR A 193 3.46 -1.71 -23.08
C TYR A 193 3.25 -2.12 -21.62
N ILE A 194 2.76 -1.16 -20.82
CA ILE A 194 2.31 -1.36 -19.44
C ILE A 194 0.82 -1.74 -19.48
N SER A 195 0.45 -2.82 -18.78
CA SER A 195 -0.95 -3.23 -18.67
C SER A 195 -1.78 -2.17 -17.94
N PRO A 196 -3.00 -1.82 -18.40
CA PRO A 196 -3.93 -0.99 -17.63
C PRO A 196 -4.29 -1.56 -16.24
N LEU A 197 -4.10 -2.87 -16.03
CA LEU A 197 -4.31 -3.54 -14.74
C LEU A 197 -3.11 -3.41 -13.79
N ASP A 198 -1.97 -2.91 -14.28
CA ASP A 198 -0.77 -2.61 -13.48
C ASP A 198 -0.68 -1.11 -13.13
N ASP A 199 -1.58 -0.27 -13.64
CA ASP A 199 -1.59 1.16 -13.31
C ASP A 199 -2.13 1.42 -11.89
N LEU A 200 -1.49 2.34 -11.17
CA LEU A 200 -1.85 2.67 -9.78
C LEU A 200 -3.32 3.10 -9.62
N ALA A 201 -3.92 3.75 -10.62
CA ALA A 201 -5.32 4.16 -10.53
C ALA A 201 -6.27 2.94 -10.44
N PHE A 202 -5.95 1.83 -11.08
CA PHE A 202 -6.79 0.62 -11.06
C PHE A 202 -6.95 0.08 -9.62
N ASP A 203 -5.85 -0.20 -8.93
CA ASP A 203 -5.91 -0.72 -7.55
C ASP A 203 -6.50 0.30 -6.55
N MET A 204 -6.36 1.61 -6.80
CA MET A 204 -6.81 2.66 -5.88
C MET A 204 -8.31 2.96 -5.96
N TYR A 205 -9.01 2.49 -7.01
CA TYR A 205 -10.46 2.66 -7.18
C TYR A 205 -11.25 1.34 -7.21
N GLN A 206 -10.59 0.20 -7.42
CA GLN A 206 -11.22 -1.11 -7.44
C GLN A 206 -11.26 -1.76 -6.05
N ASP A 207 -12.31 -2.55 -5.78
CA ASP A 207 -12.31 -3.57 -4.74
C ASP A 207 -11.13 -4.56 -4.93
N PRO A 208 -10.30 -4.83 -3.89
CA PRO A 208 -9.10 -5.67 -4.04
C PRO A 208 -9.34 -7.11 -4.49
N GLU A 209 -10.48 -7.70 -4.12
CA GLU A 209 -10.84 -9.08 -4.45
C GLU A 209 -11.28 -9.16 -5.91
N VAL A 210 -12.15 -8.23 -6.32
CA VAL A 210 -12.54 -8.08 -7.73
C VAL A 210 -11.35 -7.74 -8.63
N ALA A 211 -10.39 -6.93 -8.16
CA ALA A 211 -9.16 -6.64 -8.89
C ALA A 211 -8.32 -7.91 -9.17
N GLN A 212 -8.25 -8.84 -8.21
CA GLN A 212 -7.59 -10.14 -8.40
C GLN A 212 -8.33 -11.02 -9.42
N ILE A 213 -9.67 -11.08 -9.33
CA ILE A 213 -10.51 -11.83 -10.29
C ILE A 213 -10.32 -11.26 -11.71
N ILE A 214 -10.34 -9.94 -11.88
CA ILE A 214 -10.11 -9.27 -13.18
C ILE A 214 -8.75 -9.65 -13.76
N ARG A 215 -7.67 -9.66 -12.95
CA ARG A 215 -6.33 -10.07 -13.41
C ARG A 215 -6.31 -11.52 -13.91
N LYS A 216 -6.92 -12.48 -13.20
CA LYS A 216 -7.00 -13.88 -13.64
C LYS A 216 -7.87 -14.06 -14.90
N LEU A 217 -8.96 -13.30 -15.04
CA LEU A 217 -9.77 -13.32 -16.26
C LEU A 217 -9.03 -12.71 -17.46
N ASP A 218 -8.20 -11.68 -17.26
CA ASP A 218 -7.37 -11.10 -18.33
C ASP A 218 -6.30 -12.09 -18.82
N GLU A 219 -5.67 -12.82 -17.91
CA GLU A 219 -4.75 -13.92 -18.25
C GLU A 219 -5.45 -15.02 -19.06
N ARG A 220 -6.61 -15.52 -18.58
CA ARG A 220 -7.45 -16.47 -19.32
C ARG A 220 -7.85 -15.95 -20.70
N LYS A 221 -8.11 -14.65 -20.83
CA LYS A 221 -8.44 -14.00 -22.11
C LYS A 221 -7.22 -13.98 -23.03
N ARG A 222 -6.02 -13.68 -22.52
CA ARG A 222 -4.76 -13.74 -23.29
C ARG A 222 -4.49 -15.17 -23.78
N GLU A 223 -4.66 -16.18 -22.92
CA GLU A 223 -4.59 -17.60 -23.34
C GLU A 223 -5.64 -17.96 -24.40
N ALA A 224 -6.89 -17.51 -24.24
CA ALA A 224 -7.97 -17.80 -25.18
C ALA A 224 -7.68 -17.22 -26.57
N VAL A 225 -7.08 -16.03 -26.65
CA VAL A 225 -6.59 -15.42 -27.91
C VAL A 225 -5.45 -16.24 -28.51
N GLN A 226 -4.45 -16.66 -27.71
CA GLN A 226 -3.34 -17.50 -28.19
C GLN A 226 -3.81 -18.87 -28.71
N LYS A 227 -4.89 -19.42 -28.12
CA LYS A 227 -5.53 -20.69 -28.52
C LYS A 227 -6.59 -20.51 -29.61
N GLU A 228 -6.67 -19.33 -30.24
CA GLU A 228 -7.64 -18.94 -31.29
C GLU A 228 -9.13 -19.09 -30.91
N ARG A 229 -9.45 -19.16 -29.61
CA ARG A 229 -10.81 -19.27 -29.07
C ARG A 229 -11.46 -17.90 -28.94
N TYR A 230 -11.59 -17.20 -30.06
CA TYR A 230 -12.00 -15.79 -30.10
C TYR A 230 -13.36 -15.50 -29.45
N ASP A 231 -14.35 -16.39 -29.60
CA ASP A 231 -15.66 -16.23 -28.93
C ASP A 231 -15.56 -16.31 -27.40
N TYR A 232 -14.69 -17.20 -26.88
CA TYR A 232 -14.44 -17.29 -25.45
C TYR A 232 -13.65 -16.07 -24.94
N ALA A 233 -12.65 -15.61 -25.68
CA ALA A 233 -11.95 -14.36 -25.39
C ALA A 233 -12.90 -13.15 -25.38
N LYS A 234 -13.90 -13.12 -26.26
CA LYS A 234 -14.95 -12.07 -26.30
C LYS A 234 -15.84 -12.12 -25.05
N LYS A 235 -16.26 -13.31 -24.61
CA LYS A 235 -16.99 -13.50 -23.35
C LYS A 235 -16.18 -13.01 -22.14
N LEU A 236 -14.91 -13.40 -22.04
CA LEU A 236 -14.01 -12.96 -20.97
C LEU A 236 -13.78 -11.43 -21.00
N LYS A 237 -13.62 -10.82 -22.18
CA LYS A 237 -13.52 -9.36 -22.31
C LYS A 237 -14.75 -8.64 -21.77
N GLN A 238 -15.95 -9.16 -22.04
CA GLN A 238 -17.20 -8.59 -21.52
C GLN A 238 -17.26 -8.73 -19.99
N ALA A 239 -16.97 -9.92 -19.47
CA ALA A 239 -16.93 -10.20 -18.03
C ALA A 239 -15.99 -9.26 -17.26
N ILE A 240 -14.80 -8.99 -17.80
CA ILE A 240 -13.83 -8.04 -17.24
C ILE A 240 -14.44 -6.62 -17.17
N ALA A 241 -15.10 -6.16 -18.24
CA ALA A 241 -15.68 -4.82 -18.29
C ALA A 241 -16.88 -4.63 -17.34
N ASP A 242 -17.63 -5.69 -17.06
CA ASP A 242 -18.72 -5.65 -16.09
C ASP A 242 -18.21 -5.78 -14.65
N LEU A 243 -17.19 -6.62 -14.40
CA LEU A 243 -16.49 -6.69 -13.12
C LEU A 243 -15.78 -5.39 -12.74
N GLN A 244 -15.27 -4.63 -13.71
CA GLN A 244 -14.71 -3.29 -13.47
C GLN A 244 -15.75 -2.40 -12.76
N LYS A 245 -16.95 -2.27 -13.32
CA LYS A 245 -18.07 -1.50 -12.73
C LYS A 245 -18.47 -2.02 -11.34
N VAL A 246 -18.46 -3.35 -11.15
CA VAL A 246 -18.79 -3.98 -9.86
C VAL A 246 -17.79 -3.57 -8.79
N GLY A 247 -16.49 -3.72 -9.04
CA GLY A 247 -15.46 -3.43 -8.05
C GLY A 247 -15.27 -1.93 -7.80
N GLU A 248 -15.55 -1.05 -8.78
CA GLU A 248 -15.68 0.40 -8.53
C GLU A 248 -16.83 0.70 -7.54
N ARG A 249 -17.97 0.00 -7.69
CA ARG A 249 -19.14 0.17 -6.80
C ARG A 249 -18.90 -0.41 -5.41
N LEU A 250 -18.26 -1.58 -5.30
CA LEU A 250 -17.84 -2.16 -4.01
C LEU A 250 -16.79 -1.27 -3.32
N GLY A 251 -15.78 -0.78 -4.06
CA GLY A 251 -14.80 0.17 -3.55
C GLY A 251 -15.43 1.46 -3.03
N ARG A 252 -16.50 1.94 -3.67
CA ARG A 252 -17.29 3.08 -3.18
C ARG A 252 -18.03 2.76 -1.87
N TYR A 253 -18.70 1.61 -1.76
CA TYR A 253 -19.36 1.22 -0.51
C TYR A 253 -18.36 1.10 0.64
N GLU A 254 -17.16 0.57 0.39
CA GLU A 254 -16.10 0.45 1.39
C GLU A 254 -15.60 1.83 1.87
N VAL A 255 -15.48 2.81 0.97
CA VAL A 255 -15.17 4.22 1.32
C VAL A 255 -16.32 4.89 2.09
N GLU A 256 -17.57 4.73 1.65
CA GLU A 256 -18.75 5.27 2.34
C GLU A 256 -18.89 4.70 3.76
N LYS A 257 -18.73 3.38 3.92
CA LYS A 257 -18.74 2.67 5.21
C LYS A 257 -17.69 3.24 6.16
N ARG A 258 -16.45 3.40 5.71
CA ARG A 258 -15.37 3.98 6.53
C ARG A 258 -15.66 5.43 6.90
N CYS A 259 -16.17 6.23 5.98
CA CYS A 259 -16.54 7.63 6.26
C CYS A 259 -17.69 7.74 7.29
N ALA A 260 -18.60 6.76 7.34
CA ALA A 260 -19.62 6.67 8.38
C ALA A 260 -19.00 6.32 9.76
N VAL A 261 -18.07 5.34 9.80
CA VAL A 261 -17.31 5.00 11.03
C VAL A 261 -16.51 6.20 11.56
N GLU A 262 -15.83 6.96 10.68
CA GLU A 262 -15.09 8.18 11.04
C GLU A 262 -15.97 9.31 11.61
N LYS A 263 -17.29 9.25 11.36
CA LYS A 263 -18.30 10.19 11.88
C LYS A 263 -19.08 9.64 13.08
N GLU A 264 -18.72 8.45 13.58
CA GLU A 264 -19.43 7.72 14.63
C GLU A 264 -20.90 7.35 14.24
N ASP A 265 -21.23 7.39 12.94
CA ASP A 265 -22.52 6.94 12.40
C ASP A 265 -22.47 5.42 12.15
N TYR A 266 -22.58 4.67 13.25
CA TYR A 266 -22.49 3.21 13.23
C TYR A 266 -23.69 2.54 12.54
N ASP A 267 -24.85 3.19 12.52
CA ASP A 267 -26.05 2.68 11.85
C ASP A 267 -25.89 2.76 10.32
N LEU A 268 -25.44 3.89 9.78
CA LEU A 268 -25.10 4.01 8.36
C LEU A 268 -23.92 3.08 7.99
N ALA A 269 -22.90 2.95 8.84
CA ALA A 269 -21.80 2.02 8.60
C ALA A 269 -22.29 0.56 8.51
N LYS A 270 -23.26 0.16 9.34
CA LYS A 270 -23.89 -1.16 9.32
C LYS A 270 -24.74 -1.37 8.07
N GLU A 271 -25.55 -0.38 7.67
CA GLU A 271 -26.32 -0.41 6.42
C GLU A 271 -25.39 -0.57 5.21
N LYS A 272 -24.32 0.23 5.13
CA LYS A 272 -23.34 0.17 4.03
C LYS A 272 -22.61 -1.15 3.96
N LYS A 273 -22.26 -1.74 5.11
CA LYS A 273 -21.72 -3.10 5.18
C LYS A 273 -22.71 -4.12 4.60
N GLN A 274 -23.98 -4.07 5.01
CA GLN A 274 -25.01 -4.99 4.52
C GLN A 274 -25.25 -4.84 3.01
N GLN A 275 -25.35 -3.60 2.50
CA GLN A 275 -25.48 -3.31 1.06
C GLN A 275 -24.30 -3.87 0.26
N MET A 276 -23.08 -3.76 0.78
CA MET A 276 -21.87 -4.28 0.16
C MET A 276 -21.85 -5.83 0.14
N GLU A 277 -22.21 -6.47 1.25
CA GLU A 277 -22.25 -7.95 1.36
C GLU A 277 -23.34 -8.55 0.44
N GLN A 278 -24.54 -7.94 0.41
CA GLN A 278 -25.63 -8.33 -0.50
C GLN A 278 -25.23 -8.16 -1.97
N TYR A 279 -24.72 -6.98 -2.35
CA TYR A 279 -24.33 -6.70 -3.73
C TYR A 279 -23.18 -7.60 -4.20
N ARG A 280 -22.24 -7.95 -3.32
CA ARG A 280 -21.17 -8.90 -3.63
C ARG A 280 -21.73 -10.31 -3.87
N ALA A 281 -22.65 -10.78 -3.02
CA ALA A 281 -23.29 -12.10 -3.18
C ALA A 281 -24.07 -12.19 -4.50
N GLU A 282 -24.92 -11.21 -4.81
CA GLU A 282 -25.70 -11.14 -6.05
C GLU A 282 -24.81 -11.22 -7.29
N VAL A 283 -23.69 -10.48 -7.31
CA VAL A 283 -22.78 -10.47 -8.46
C VAL A 283 -21.99 -11.78 -8.58
N TYR A 284 -21.57 -12.37 -7.47
CA TYR A 284 -20.80 -13.62 -7.51
C TYR A 284 -21.67 -14.79 -7.95
N GLU A 285 -22.92 -14.88 -7.47
CA GLU A 285 -23.91 -15.85 -7.98
C GLU A 285 -24.10 -15.68 -9.50
N GLN A 286 -24.24 -14.46 -9.99
CA GLN A 286 -24.32 -14.18 -11.43
C GLN A 286 -23.06 -14.65 -12.20
N LEU A 287 -21.86 -14.46 -11.66
CA LEU A 287 -20.61 -14.87 -12.32
C LEU A 287 -20.38 -16.39 -12.32
N GLU A 288 -20.81 -17.08 -11.26
CA GLU A 288 -20.85 -18.55 -11.19
C GLU A 288 -21.87 -19.12 -12.18
N LEU A 289 -23.07 -18.54 -12.28
CA LEU A 289 -24.10 -18.92 -13.26
C LEU A 289 -23.62 -18.79 -14.72
N HIS A 290 -22.72 -17.86 -15.01
CA HIS A 290 -22.12 -17.73 -16.34
C HIS A 290 -20.90 -18.65 -16.58
N SER A 291 -20.53 -19.49 -15.60
CA SER A 291 -19.34 -20.37 -15.61
C SER A 291 -18.03 -19.64 -15.94
N LEU A 292 -17.90 -18.40 -15.46
CA LEU A 292 -16.71 -17.57 -15.66
C LEU A 292 -15.70 -17.70 -14.51
N LEU A 293 -16.19 -18.08 -13.33
CA LEU A 293 -15.39 -18.39 -12.14
C LEU A 293 -15.35 -19.92 -11.96
N ASP A 294 -14.14 -20.49 -11.85
CA ASP A 294 -14.00 -21.82 -11.26
C ASP A 294 -14.09 -21.70 -9.74
N ALA A 295 -14.73 -22.67 -9.07
CA ALA A 295 -14.92 -22.69 -7.62
C ALA A 295 -13.61 -22.54 -6.80
N GLU A 296 -12.45 -22.83 -7.41
CA GLU A 296 -11.13 -22.65 -6.81
C GLU A 296 -10.74 -21.17 -6.58
N LEU A 297 -11.43 -20.22 -7.23
CA LEU A 297 -11.25 -18.78 -6.98
C LEU A 297 -11.80 -18.29 -5.63
N MET A 298 -12.71 -19.03 -5.01
CA MET A 298 -13.41 -18.60 -3.80
C MET A 298 -12.69 -19.02 -2.49
N ARG A 299 -11.48 -19.60 -2.57
CA ARG A 299 -10.66 -19.83 -1.38
C ARG A 299 -10.11 -18.52 -0.83
N ARG A 300 -10.71 -18.08 0.29
CA ARG A 300 -10.21 -16.98 1.13
C ARG A 300 -8.71 -17.13 1.38
N PRO A 301 -7.86 -16.15 1.01
CA PRO A 301 -6.42 -16.20 1.31
C PRO A 301 -6.10 -16.12 2.81
N PHE A 302 -7.08 -15.78 3.66
CA PHE A 302 -6.91 -15.48 5.08
C PHE A 302 -7.01 -16.69 6.02
N ASP A 303 -7.37 -17.88 5.53
CA ASP A 303 -7.51 -19.09 6.36
C ASP A 303 -6.21 -19.93 6.46
N LEU A 304 -5.06 -19.36 6.09
CA LEU A 304 -3.74 -19.94 6.37
C LEU A 304 -3.23 -19.50 7.75
N PRO A 305 -3.02 -20.42 8.72
CA PRO A 305 -2.40 -20.06 9.98
C PRO A 305 -0.97 -19.56 9.73
N LEU A 306 -0.68 -18.33 10.17
CA LEU A 306 0.69 -17.83 10.24
C LEU A 306 1.46 -18.62 11.31
N GLN A 307 2.00 -19.79 10.92
CA GLN A 307 2.90 -20.55 11.78
C GLN A 307 4.16 -19.71 12.04
N PRO A 308 4.50 -19.42 13.31
CA PRO A 308 5.73 -18.73 13.63
C PRO A 308 6.93 -19.56 13.13
N LEU A 309 7.84 -18.92 12.39
CA LEU A 309 9.12 -19.49 12.01
C LEU A 309 9.93 -19.83 13.26
N ALA A 310 9.80 -21.08 13.72
CA ALA A 310 10.62 -21.64 14.78
C ALA A 310 12.08 -21.59 14.33
N ARG A 311 12.93 -20.92 15.14
CA ARG A 311 14.37 -20.83 14.88
C ARG A 311 14.96 -22.25 14.89
N SER A 312 15.40 -22.73 13.73
CA SER A 312 16.11 -24.00 13.64
C SER A 312 17.44 -23.87 14.38
N GLY A 313 17.63 -24.72 15.41
CA GLY A 313 18.78 -24.66 16.30
C GLY A 313 20.05 -25.22 15.64
N SER A 314 21.19 -24.58 15.89
CA SER A 314 22.50 -25.08 15.46
C SER A 314 22.85 -26.40 16.16
N PRO A 315 23.48 -27.39 15.49
CA PRO A 315 23.83 -28.66 16.13
C PRO A 315 24.96 -28.49 17.16
N CYS A 316 24.72 -28.95 18.39
CA CYS A 316 25.74 -29.01 19.43
C CYS A 316 26.57 -30.30 19.31
N HIS A 317 27.90 -30.18 19.28
CA HIS A 317 28.80 -31.34 19.33
C HIS A 317 28.95 -31.87 20.76
N GLN A 318 28.77 -33.19 20.91
CA GLN A 318 28.93 -33.91 22.18
C GLN A 318 30.40 -34.17 22.53
N LYS A 319 30.73 -34.23 23.83
CA LYS A 319 31.71 -35.13 24.47
C LYS A 319 31.40 -35.25 25.99
N PRO A 320 31.90 -36.28 26.72
CA PRO A 320 31.10 -36.93 27.76
C PRO A 320 31.41 -36.54 29.22
N MET A 321 30.53 -37.00 30.11
CA MET A 321 30.51 -36.81 31.57
C MET A 321 31.56 -37.65 32.34
N PRO A 322 31.76 -37.37 33.64
CA PRO A 322 31.51 -38.46 34.61
C PRO A 322 30.81 -38.06 35.95
N SER A 323 29.85 -38.92 36.35
CA SER A 323 29.42 -39.37 37.71
C SER A 323 28.84 -38.44 38.82
N LEU A 324 27.56 -38.70 39.15
CA LEU A 324 26.81 -38.94 40.44
C LEU A 324 27.53 -38.82 41.83
N PRO A 325 26.84 -38.66 42.99
CA PRO A 325 25.48 -39.14 43.40
C PRO A 325 24.50 -38.02 43.88
N GLN A 326 23.16 -38.15 43.99
CA GLN A 326 22.15 -39.20 44.32
C GLN A 326 21.61 -39.14 45.78
N LEU A 327 20.32 -38.79 45.91
CA LEU A 327 19.37 -39.05 47.02
C LEU A 327 17.96 -38.82 46.42
N GLU A 328 17.10 -39.83 46.20
CA GLU A 328 16.23 -40.52 47.17
C GLU A 328 15.25 -39.55 47.89
N GLU A 329 13.95 -39.80 48.01
CA GLU A 329 13.08 -40.90 47.53
C GLU A 329 11.60 -40.44 47.56
N ARG A 330 10.67 -41.21 46.95
CA ARG A 330 9.23 -41.28 47.28
C ARG A 330 8.35 -40.07 46.89
N GLY A 331 7.12 -40.20 46.41
CA GLY A 331 6.34 -41.39 46.03
C GLY A 331 4.83 -41.15 46.19
N THR A 332 4.04 -41.67 45.23
CA THR A 332 2.58 -41.93 45.33
C THR A 332 1.59 -40.75 45.15
N GLU A 333 1.12 -40.63 43.90
CA GLU A 333 -0.29 -40.65 43.45
C GLU A 333 -1.48 -39.96 44.19
N ASN A 334 -2.37 -39.45 43.33
CA ASN A 334 -3.84 -39.59 43.33
C ASN A 334 -4.77 -38.48 43.90
N GLN A 335 -5.50 -37.89 42.92
CA GLN A 335 -6.96 -37.67 42.87
C GLN A 335 -7.60 -36.38 43.43
N PHE A 336 -8.33 -35.73 42.50
CA PHE A 336 -9.65 -35.07 42.62
C PHE A 336 -10.08 -34.47 43.97
N ALA A 337 -10.32 -33.15 43.99
CA ALA A 337 -11.70 -32.60 44.00
C ALA A 337 -11.71 -31.05 44.13
N GLU A 338 -12.37 -30.36 43.20
CA GLU A 338 -13.20 -29.19 43.54
C GLU A 338 -14.44 -29.69 44.31
N PRO A 339 -15.13 -28.91 45.19
CA PRO A 339 -15.62 -27.57 44.78
C PRO A 339 -16.04 -26.52 45.87
N PHE A 340 -16.60 -25.41 45.38
CA PHE A 340 -17.64 -24.54 45.96
C PHE A 340 -17.34 -23.50 47.08
N LEU A 341 -17.34 -22.22 46.65
CA LEU A 341 -17.93 -20.98 47.23
C LEU A 341 -17.84 -20.66 48.75
N GLN A 342 -17.39 -19.42 49.05
CA GLN A 342 -18.26 -18.43 49.72
C GLN A 342 -17.84 -16.95 49.53
N GLU A 343 -18.83 -16.05 49.39
CA GLU A 343 -18.70 -14.61 49.67
C GLU A 343 -18.56 -14.39 51.22
N LYS A 344 -18.23 -13.22 51.83
CA LYS A 344 -18.28 -11.79 51.45
C LYS A 344 -17.34 -10.97 52.41
N PRO A 345 -17.47 -9.64 52.71
CA PRO A 345 -16.31 -8.77 52.83
C PRO A 345 -16.01 -8.29 54.26
N SER A 346 -14.95 -7.50 54.45
CA SER A 346 -14.81 -6.62 55.62
C SER A 346 -14.28 -5.23 55.23
N SER A 347 -14.89 -4.23 55.84
CA SER A 347 -14.67 -2.80 55.62
C SER A 347 -13.89 -2.18 56.77
N TYR A 348 -12.98 -1.24 56.49
CA TYR A 348 -12.58 -0.22 57.46
C TYR A 348 -12.42 1.15 56.80
N SER A 349 -13.15 2.11 57.36
CA SER A 349 -13.08 3.53 57.00
C SER A 349 -12.42 4.29 58.15
N LEU A 350 -11.56 5.27 57.86
CA LEU A 350 -11.31 6.38 58.79
C LEU A 350 -11.15 7.69 58.03
N THR A 351 -12.00 8.66 58.40
CA THR A 351 -12.01 10.04 57.90
C THR A 351 -11.32 10.93 58.94
N ILE A 352 -10.70 12.04 58.51
CA ILE A 352 -10.75 13.36 59.19
C ILE A 352 -10.18 14.44 58.25
N SER A 353 -10.92 15.54 58.09
CA SER A 353 -10.48 16.83 57.55
C SER A 353 -10.88 17.93 58.55
N PRO A 354 -10.13 19.02 58.70
CA PRO A 354 -10.61 20.37 58.28
C PRO A 354 -9.45 21.32 57.83
N GLN A 355 -9.63 22.51 57.21
CA GLN A 355 -10.73 23.16 56.46
C GLN A 355 -10.13 24.35 55.64
N HIS A 356 -11.01 25.12 54.96
CA HIS A 356 -10.87 26.50 54.45
C HIS A 356 -10.29 26.72 53.04
N SER A 357 -10.81 27.60 52.16
CA SER A 357 -12.14 28.22 51.90
C SER A 357 -11.91 29.55 51.16
N ALA A 358 -12.42 29.71 49.92
CA ALA A 358 -12.91 30.96 49.27
C ALA A 358 -12.96 30.74 47.73
N VAL A 359 -14.11 30.47 47.10
CA VAL A 359 -15.20 31.39 46.66
C VAL A 359 -14.97 32.00 45.25
N ASP A 360 -15.52 31.35 44.22
CA ASP A 360 -16.65 31.78 43.32
C ASP A 360 -16.79 33.24 42.82
N PRO A 361 -17.62 33.57 41.78
CA PRO A 361 -18.40 32.71 40.85
C PRO A 361 -18.58 33.15 39.35
N LEU A 362 -19.11 32.22 38.54
CA LEU A 362 -20.14 32.29 37.46
C LEU A 362 -20.10 33.23 36.20
N LEU A 363 -20.77 32.69 35.17
CA LEU A 363 -21.06 33.21 33.81
C LEU A 363 -22.14 34.33 33.79
N PRO A 364 -22.35 34.99 32.62
CA PRO A 364 -23.56 34.62 31.85
C PRO A 364 -23.36 34.55 30.33
N ALA A 365 -24.35 33.97 29.63
CA ALA A 365 -24.39 33.85 28.17
C ALA A 365 -25.36 34.86 27.53
N THR A 366 -25.01 35.43 26.38
CA THR A 366 -25.99 35.93 25.38
C THR A 366 -25.33 36.08 24.01
N ASP A 367 -26.03 35.64 22.96
CA ASP A 367 -25.82 35.97 21.55
C ASP A 367 -27.17 36.55 21.06
N PRO A 368 -27.26 37.53 20.13
CA PRO A 368 -27.33 37.11 18.72
C PRO A 368 -26.91 38.13 17.61
N HIS A 369 -26.55 37.56 16.45
CA HIS A 369 -26.71 38.07 15.06
C HIS A 369 -26.04 39.39 14.57
N PRO A 370 -25.27 39.33 13.47
CA PRO A 370 -25.10 40.43 12.52
C PRO A 370 -26.10 40.38 11.35
N LYS A 371 -26.36 41.55 10.75
CA LYS A 371 -27.45 41.80 9.78
C LYS A 371 -27.15 41.28 8.36
N ILE A 372 -28.15 40.65 7.73
CA ILE A 372 -28.23 40.46 6.27
C ILE A 372 -28.93 41.68 5.66
N ASN A 373 -28.46 42.17 4.50
CA ASN A 373 -29.24 43.08 3.66
C ASN A 373 -28.91 42.91 2.16
N VAL A 374 -29.89 43.25 1.31
CA VAL A 374 -29.86 43.22 -0.18
C VAL A 374 -29.80 41.81 -0.78
N GLY A 375 -30.64 41.41 -1.74
CA GLY A 375 -31.81 42.07 -2.35
C GLY A 375 -32.38 41.19 -3.47
N ARG A 376 -33.71 41.22 -3.70
CA ARG A 376 -34.35 40.42 -4.77
C ARG A 376 -34.09 41.01 -6.17
N VAL A 377 -33.79 40.10 -7.11
CA VAL A 377 -34.12 40.01 -8.56
C VAL A 377 -34.77 41.24 -9.24
N PRO A 378 -34.46 41.46 -10.54
CA PRO A 378 -35.39 40.95 -11.55
C PRO A 378 -34.73 40.21 -12.72
N ALA A 379 -35.48 39.26 -13.29
CA ALA A 379 -35.17 38.66 -14.59
C ALA A 379 -35.75 39.53 -15.72
N LEU A 380 -35.15 39.50 -16.91
CA LEU A 380 -35.84 39.76 -18.18
C LEU A 380 -34.96 39.44 -19.40
N ARG A 381 -35.56 38.66 -20.33
CA ARG A 381 -35.11 38.27 -21.68
C ARG A 381 -33.97 37.25 -21.78
#